data_AF-A0A239A099-F1
#
_entry.id   AF-A0A239A099-F1
#
_cell.length_a   1.000
_cell.length_b   1.000
_cell.length_c   1.000
_cell.angle_alpha   90.00
_cell.angle_beta   90.00
_cell.angle_gamma   90.00
#
_symmetry.space_group_name_H-M   'P 1'
#
loop_
_entity.id
_entity.type
_entity.pdbx_description
1 polymer ?
#
loop_
_entity_poly.entity_id
_entity_poly.type
_entity_poly.pdbx_seq_one_letter_code
_entity_poly.pdbx_strand_id
1 'polypeptide(L)'
;MAQLAGRAGARALAGLGVALSRQTALRAPLRLPVPVRPVPPVGGVDDVTLRKRQCYVTVTINAETGERVDVLADRTADTLEAWLRNHPGVQVVCRDGSGAYAEAIRPALPTAVQVADR
;
A
#
# COMPACT_ATOMS: atom_id res chain seq x y z
N MET A 1 -14.01 -5.19 7.42
CA MET A 1 -13.50 -5.30 6.04
C MET A 1 -13.47 -6.76 5.54
N ALA A 2 -12.67 -7.67 6.10
CA ALA A 2 -12.57 -9.07 5.64
C ALA A 2 -13.91 -9.82 5.59
N GLN A 3 -14.83 -9.52 6.51
CA GLN A 3 -16.15 -10.13 6.51
C GLN A 3 -16.97 -9.83 5.23
N LEU A 4 -16.93 -8.61 4.67
CA LEU A 4 -17.70 -8.28 3.48
C LEU A 4 -17.10 -8.92 2.23
N ALA A 5 -15.77 -8.87 2.08
CA ALA A 5 -15.08 -9.37 0.89
C ALA A 5 -15.36 -10.86 0.62
N GLY A 6 -15.38 -11.70 1.66
CA GLY A 6 -15.67 -13.13 1.49
C GLY A 6 -17.11 -13.45 1.12
N ARG A 7 -18.07 -12.69 1.67
CA ARG A 7 -19.49 -12.90 1.36
C ARG A 7 -19.83 -12.38 -0.03
N ALA A 8 -19.28 -11.21 -0.37
CA ALA A 8 -19.40 -10.65 -1.71
C ALA A 8 -18.76 -11.57 -2.76
N GLY A 9 -17.54 -12.06 -2.50
CA GLY A 9 -16.86 -13.00 -3.40
C GLY A 9 -17.62 -14.32 -3.58
N ALA A 10 -18.07 -14.94 -2.49
CA ALA A 10 -18.88 -16.16 -2.57
C ALA A 10 -20.20 -15.94 -3.33
N ARG A 11 -20.87 -14.80 -3.12
CA ARG A 11 -22.12 -14.46 -3.81
C ARG A 11 -21.90 -14.19 -5.31
N ALA A 12 -20.84 -13.47 -5.67
CA ALA A 12 -20.51 -13.19 -7.07
C ALA A 12 -20.19 -14.49 -7.83
N LEU A 13 -19.40 -15.38 -7.22
CA LEU A 13 -19.05 -16.67 -7.80
C LEU A 13 -20.25 -17.62 -7.92
N ALA A 14 -21.18 -17.58 -6.97
CA ALA A 14 -22.41 -18.35 -7.06
C ALA A 14 -23.26 -17.96 -8.30
N GLY A 15 -23.27 -16.68 -8.68
CA GLY A 15 -23.90 -16.21 -9.91
C GLY A 15 -23.26 -16.74 -11.20
N LEU A 16 -22.03 -17.27 -11.10
CA LEU A 16 -21.29 -17.92 -12.18
C LEU A 16 -21.31 -19.46 -12.07
N GLY A 17 -22.14 -20.03 -11.19
CA GLY A 17 -22.22 -21.48 -10.95
C GLY A 17 -21.09 -22.07 -10.09
N VAL A 18 -20.23 -21.22 -9.50
CA VAL A 18 -19.10 -21.65 -8.67
C VAL A 18 -19.48 -21.55 -7.18
N ALA A 19 -19.67 -22.70 -6.55
CA ALA A 19 -20.00 -22.78 -5.12
C ALA A 19 -18.73 -22.81 -4.26
N LEU A 20 -18.41 -21.70 -3.58
CA LEU A 20 -17.35 -21.63 -2.59
C LEU A 20 -17.85 -21.09 -1.25
N SER A 21 -17.26 -21.59 -0.15
CA SER A 21 -17.49 -21.00 1.16
C SER A 21 -16.91 -19.58 1.23
N ARG A 22 -17.49 -18.73 2.09
CA ARG A 22 -16.94 -17.40 2.41
C ARG A 22 -15.46 -17.45 2.81
N GLN A 23 -15.06 -18.47 3.57
CA GLN A 23 -13.68 -18.63 4.02
C GLN A 23 -12.76 -18.96 2.85
N THR A 24 -13.21 -19.82 1.93
CA THR A 24 -12.45 -20.17 0.73
C THR A 24 -12.33 -18.96 -0.20
N ALA A 25 -13.42 -18.21 -0.40
CA ALA A 25 -13.42 -16.98 -1.20
C ALA A 25 -12.47 -15.91 -0.63
N LEU A 26 -12.27 -15.85 0.69
CA LEU A 26 -11.29 -14.95 1.32
C LEU A 26 -9.85 -15.43 1.20
N ARG A 27 -9.63 -16.74 1.32
CA ARG A 27 -8.28 -17.32 1.33
C ARG A 27 -7.70 -17.48 -0.08
N ALA A 28 -8.53 -17.63 -1.10
CA ALA A 28 -8.08 -17.83 -2.47
C ALA A 28 -7.20 -16.66 -2.98
N PRO A 29 -7.58 -15.38 -2.82
CA PRO A 29 -6.71 -14.26 -3.20
C PRO A 29 -5.38 -14.22 -2.44
N LEU A 30 -5.38 -14.62 -1.16
CA LEU A 30 -4.18 -14.63 -0.32
C LEU A 30 -3.14 -15.69 -0.74
N ARG A 31 -3.52 -16.62 -1.63
CA ARG A 31 -2.63 -17.64 -2.20
C ARG A 31 -2.06 -17.24 -3.56
N LEU A 32 -2.54 -16.15 -4.14
CA LEU A 32 -2.01 -15.64 -5.39
C LEU A 32 -0.66 -14.93 -5.10
N PRO A 33 0.34 -15.09 -5.98
CA PRO A 33 1.56 -14.31 -5.87
C PRO A 33 1.21 -12.82 -5.94
N VAL A 34 1.85 -12.02 -5.09
CA VAL A 34 1.73 -10.56 -5.17
C VAL A 34 2.45 -10.11 -6.44
N PRO A 35 1.77 -9.40 -7.35
CA PRO A 35 2.42 -8.91 -8.57
C PRO A 35 3.48 -7.88 -8.21
N VAL A 36 4.71 -8.11 -8.66
CA VAL A 36 5.77 -7.10 -8.57
C VAL A 36 5.44 -6.00 -9.59
N ARG A 37 5.36 -4.76 -9.11
CA ARG A 37 5.13 -3.58 -9.95
C ARG A 37 6.43 -2.80 -10.12
N PRO A 38 6.63 -2.15 -11.29
CA PRO A 38 7.77 -1.25 -11.45
C PRO A 38 7.68 -0.10 -10.45
N VAL A 39 8.86 0.38 -10.02
CA VAL A 39 8.97 1.54 -9.13
C VAL A 39 8.42 2.77 -9.85
N PRO A 40 7.44 3.48 -9.27
CA PRO A 40 6.91 4.68 -9.92
C PRO A 40 7.90 5.84 -9.84
N PRO A 41 7.96 6.71 -10.86
CA PRO A 41 8.69 7.98 -10.76
C PRO A 41 8.09 8.90 -9.70
N VAL A 42 6.77 8.87 -9.51
CA VAL A 42 6.04 9.66 -8.50
C VAL A 42 5.38 8.71 -7.51
N GLY A 43 5.93 8.64 -6.29
CA GLY A 43 5.41 7.84 -5.19
C GLY A 43 4.51 8.67 -4.27
N GLY A 44 3.26 8.26 -4.07
CA GLY A 44 2.45 8.73 -2.94
C GLY A 44 2.67 7.82 -1.73
N VAL A 45 2.77 8.40 -0.54
CA VAL A 45 2.96 7.73 0.75
C VAL A 45 1.86 8.23 1.69
N ASP A 46 1.03 7.32 2.18
CA ASP A 46 -0.09 7.65 3.06
C ASP A 46 -0.26 6.64 4.21
N ASP A 47 -0.76 7.12 5.35
CA ASP A 47 -1.02 6.34 6.55
C ASP A 47 -2.44 5.76 6.53
N VAL A 48 -2.55 4.44 6.38
CA VAL A 48 -3.83 3.75 6.41
C VAL A 48 -3.99 2.94 7.68
N THR A 49 -5.18 2.98 8.26
CA THR A 49 -5.52 2.19 9.44
C THR A 49 -6.28 0.92 9.05
N LEU A 50 -5.65 -0.26 9.17
CA LEU A 50 -6.28 -1.57 8.87
C LEU A 50 -7.32 -1.97 9.92
N ARG A 51 -7.05 -1.64 11.19
CA ARG A 51 -7.97 -1.81 12.31
C ARG A 51 -7.98 -0.51 13.10
N LYS A 52 -9.16 0.13 13.15
CA LYS A 52 -9.34 1.48 13.70
C LYS A 52 -8.52 1.68 15.00
N ARG A 53 -7.56 2.60 14.95
CA ARG A 53 -6.65 3.01 16.04
C ARG A 53 -5.77 1.88 16.64
N GLN A 54 -5.52 0.81 15.90
CA GLN A 54 -4.75 -0.34 16.40
C GLN A 54 -3.66 -0.83 15.46
N CYS A 55 -3.87 -0.74 14.15
CA CYS A 55 -2.91 -1.20 13.15
C CYS A 55 -2.82 -0.16 12.04
N TYR A 56 -1.69 0.54 12.01
CA TYR A 56 -1.32 1.50 10.98
C TYR A 56 -0.33 0.85 10.03
N VAL A 57 -0.49 1.13 8.75
CA VAL A 57 0.38 0.70 7.67
C VAL A 57 0.61 1.89 6.75
N THR A 58 1.80 2.02 6.19
CA THR A 58 2.05 2.96 5.11
C THR A 58 1.68 2.31 3.79
N VAL A 59 0.87 2.97 2.96
CA VAL A 59 0.60 2.52 1.60
C VAL A 59 1.41 3.39 0.65
N THR A 60 2.13 2.74 -0.27
CA THR A 60 2.79 3.42 -1.38
C THR A 60 1.98 3.26 -2.66
N ILE A 61 1.79 4.36 -3.38
CA ILE A 61 1.05 4.40 -4.64
C ILE A 61 1.89 5.04 -5.74
N ASN A 62 1.63 4.67 -6.99
CA ASN A 62 2.01 5.49 -8.12
C ASN A 62 1.01 6.65 -8.19
N ALA A 63 1.49 7.87 -7.94
CA ALA A 63 0.60 9.03 -7.92
C ALA A 63 0.10 9.46 -9.31
N GLU A 64 0.76 9.03 -10.39
CA GLU A 64 0.31 9.31 -11.76
C GLU A 64 -0.82 8.37 -12.20
N THR A 65 -0.72 7.09 -11.87
CA THR A 65 -1.69 6.07 -12.30
C THR A 65 -2.73 5.72 -11.24
N GLY A 66 -2.51 6.12 -9.98
CA GLY A 66 -3.31 5.70 -8.83
C GLY A 66 -3.13 4.22 -8.45
N GLU A 67 -2.17 3.51 -9.06
CA GLU A 67 -1.93 2.12 -8.76
C GLU A 67 -1.21 1.93 -7.42
N ARG A 68 -1.61 0.91 -6.66
CA ARG A 68 -0.95 0.55 -5.41
C ARG A 68 0.36 -0.17 -5.71
N VAL A 69 1.45 0.32 -5.14
CA VAL A 69 2.79 -0.23 -5.32
C VAL A 69 3.11 -1.21 -4.20
N ASP A 70 3.00 -0.77 -2.94
CA ASP A 70 3.32 -1.60 -1.78
C ASP A 70 2.57 -1.18 -0.50
N VAL A 71 2.63 -2.03 0.52
CA VAL A 71 2.09 -1.76 1.86
C VAL A 71 3.15 -2.13 2.90
N LEU A 72 3.63 -1.13 3.63
CA LEU A 72 4.61 -1.28 4.70
C LEU A 72 3.93 -1.66 6.02
N ALA A 73 4.61 -2.45 6.84
CA ALA A 73 4.04 -3.04 8.05
C ALA A 73 3.73 -2.04 9.17
N ASP A 74 4.32 -0.84 9.12
CA ASP A 74 4.16 0.23 10.09
C ASP A 74 4.28 1.59 9.39
N ARG A 75 4.30 2.67 10.19
CA ARG A 75 4.40 4.08 9.76
C ARG A 75 5.69 4.76 10.20
N THR A 76 6.73 3.97 10.47
CA THR A 76 8.00 4.51 10.99
C THR A 76 8.87 5.06 9.86
N ALA A 77 9.71 6.03 10.23
CA ALA A 77 10.71 6.58 9.32
C ALA A 77 11.66 5.49 8.80
N ASP A 78 12.15 4.62 9.68
CA ASP A 78 13.10 3.56 9.35
C ASP A 78 12.53 2.56 8.32
N THR A 79 11.26 2.15 8.49
CA THR A 79 10.60 1.24 7.54
C THR A 79 10.43 1.90 6.17
N LEU A 80 10.06 3.18 6.12
CA LEU A 80 9.95 3.92 4.86
C LEU A 80 11.32 4.10 4.19
N GLU A 81 12.33 4.50 4.95
CA GLU A 81 13.70 4.67 4.43
C GLU A 81 14.24 3.36 3.84
N ALA A 82 14.10 2.23 4.55
CA ALA A 82 14.52 0.93 4.06
C ALA A 82 13.82 0.56 2.74
N TRP A 83 12.53 0.88 2.62
CA TRP A 83 11.78 0.66 1.40
C TRP A 83 12.30 1.54 0.25
N LEU A 84 12.50 2.84 0.48
CA LEU A 84 12.98 3.78 -0.54
C LEU A 84 14.39 3.42 -1.04
N ARG A 85 15.29 2.96 -0.17
CA ARG A 85 16.63 2.48 -0.58
C ARG A 85 16.57 1.28 -1.52
N ASN A 86 15.56 0.41 -1.37
CA ASN A 86 15.33 -0.72 -2.26
C ASN A 86 14.59 -0.32 -3.56
N HIS A 87 14.11 0.93 -3.66
CA HIS A 87 13.31 1.44 -4.76
C HIS A 87 13.84 2.82 -5.24
N PRO A 88 15.07 2.90 -5.78
CA PRO A 88 15.73 4.17 -6.11
C PRO A 88 15.12 4.92 -7.30
N GLY A 89 14.11 4.35 -7.97
CA GLY A 89 13.40 4.98 -9.09
C GLY A 89 12.41 6.08 -8.70
N VAL A 90 12.16 6.28 -7.40
CA VAL A 90 11.23 7.30 -6.90
C VAL A 90 11.87 8.69 -6.97
N GLN A 91 11.24 9.60 -7.70
CA GLN A 91 11.71 10.97 -7.95
C GLN A 91 10.88 12.03 -7.18
N VAL A 92 9.61 11.75 -6.93
CA VAL A 92 8.72 12.65 -6.19
C VAL A 92 8.01 11.84 -5.13
N VAL A 93 7.98 12.34 -3.89
CA VAL A 93 7.25 11.72 -2.79
C VAL A 93 6.16 12.67 -2.29
N CYS A 94 4.90 12.32 -2.58
CA CYS A 94 3.74 12.96 -1.96
C CYS A 94 3.51 12.31 -0.60
N ARG A 95 3.56 13.08 0.49
CA ARG A 95 3.33 12.58 1.84
C ARG A 95 2.17 13.31 2.51
N ASP A 96 1.53 12.66 3.47
CA ASP A 96 0.72 13.37 4.45
C ASP A 96 1.58 14.40 5.22
N GLY A 97 0.94 15.32 5.95
CA GLY A 97 1.62 16.39 6.69
C GLY A 97 2.69 15.95 7.71
N SER A 98 2.94 14.65 7.92
CA SER A 98 3.90 14.13 8.90
C SER A 98 5.35 14.55 8.66
N GLY A 99 5.94 15.21 9.66
CA GLY A 99 7.37 15.55 9.67
C GLY A 99 8.28 14.33 9.78
N ALA A 100 7.80 13.20 10.32
CA ALA A 100 8.59 11.97 10.45
C ALA A 100 8.94 11.37 9.08
N TYR A 101 8.02 11.45 8.10
CA TYR A 101 8.30 11.02 6.74
C TYR A 101 9.27 11.95 6.02
N ALA A 102 9.18 13.26 6.26
CA ALA A 102 10.12 14.20 5.67
C ALA A 102 11.57 13.90 6.06
N GLU A 103 11.81 13.57 7.34
CA GLU A 103 13.12 13.20 7.86
C GLU A 103 13.60 11.82 7.35
N ALA A 104 12.68 10.87 7.09
CA ALA A 104 13.01 9.57 6.50
C ALA A 104 13.42 9.65 5.02
N ILE A 105 12.75 10.51 4.26
CA ILE A 105 12.97 10.62 2.81
C ILE A 105 14.31 11.31 2.50
N ARG A 106 14.71 12.30 3.31
CA ARG A 106 15.95 13.07 3.11
C ARG A 106 17.22 12.21 2.95
N PRO A 107 17.53 11.27 3.86
CA PRO A 107 18.69 10.40 3.71
C PRO A 107 18.50 9.33 2.62
N ALA A 108 17.27 8.85 2.42
CA ALA A 108 16.97 7.76 1.48
C ALA A 108 16.99 8.19 0.01
N LEU A 109 16.44 9.38 -0.27
CA LEU A 109 16.27 9.95 -1.62
C LEU A 109 16.57 11.46 -1.56
N PRO A 110 17.84 11.86 -1.45
CA PRO A 110 18.22 13.27 -1.30
C PRO A 110 17.85 14.14 -2.52
N THR A 111 17.66 13.53 -3.69
CA THR A 111 17.26 14.21 -4.92
C THR A 111 15.75 14.22 -5.16
N ALA A 112 14.96 13.53 -4.33
CA ALA A 112 13.52 13.45 -4.53
C ALA A 112 12.80 14.72 -4.05
N VAL A 113 11.85 15.18 -4.86
CA VAL A 113 10.99 16.31 -4.49
C VAL A 113 9.94 15.83 -3.50
N GLN A 114 9.89 16.45 -2.33
CA GLN A 114 8.87 16.17 -1.33
C GLN A 114 7.70 17.14 -1.47
N VAL A 115 6.49 16.60 -1.63
CA VAL A 115 5.25 17.37 -1.67
C VAL A 115 4.41 16.97 -0.47
N ALA A 116 4.03 17.93 0.36
CA ALA A 116 3.07 17.68 1.44
C ALA A 116 1.65 17.84 0.88
N ASP A 117 0.82 16.82 1.06
CA ASP A 117 -0.61 16.89 0.75
C ASP A 117 -1.30 17.86 1.73
N ARG A 118 -2.23 18.69 1.24
CA ARG A 118 -2.92 19.75 2.01
C ARG A 118 -4.42 19.53 2.02
#